data_AF-A0A3S2A0G8-F1
#
_entry.id   AF-A0A3S2A0G8-F1
#
_cell.length_a   1.000
_cell.length_b   1.000
_cell.length_c   1.000
_cell.angle_alpha   90.00
_cell.angle_beta   90.00
_cell.angle_gamma   90.00
#
_symmetry.space_group_name_H-M   'P 1'
#
loop_
_entity.id
_entity.type
_entity.pdbx_description
1 polymer ?
#
loop_
_entity_poly.entity_id
_entity_poly.type
_entity_poly.pdbx_seq_one_letter_code
_entity_poly.pdbx_strand_id
1 'polypeptide(L)'
;AGTDVSLTNNTGSITILGGTITNSGTGDGVVVSGGSATIGVAANVSSSATAPGAAVKVDGTTGGSVTFSGTVTSTGTGDLFDVGSTLTPAGGAISFIGSTLSATGGGGALVSSLGGTATLNVTAPLSITNATGTGLS
;
A
#
# COMPACT_ATOMS: atom_id res chain seq x y z
N ALA A 1 9.30 -14.73 -0.59
CA ALA A 1 9.59 -13.51 -1.38
C ALA A 1 10.15 -12.44 -0.46
N GLY A 2 10.92 -11.47 -0.98
CA GLY A 2 11.41 -10.34 -0.19
C GLY A 2 10.41 -9.19 -0.16
N THR A 3 10.62 -8.25 0.75
CA THR A 3 9.94 -6.95 0.76
C THR A 3 11.02 -5.88 0.60
N ASP A 4 10.80 -4.89 -0.26
CA ASP A 4 11.82 -3.86 -0.51
C ASP A 4 11.93 -2.89 0.67
N VAL A 5 10.80 -2.40 1.17
CA VAL A 5 10.71 -1.56 2.38
C VAL A 5 9.71 -2.15 3.36
N SER A 6 10.20 -2.61 4.52
CA SER A 6 9.37 -3.14 5.61
C SER A 6 9.45 -2.24 6.84
N LEU A 7 8.31 -1.68 7.23
CA LEU A 7 8.14 -0.86 8.43
C LEU A 7 7.23 -1.61 9.40
N THR A 8 7.83 -2.42 10.28
CA THR A 8 7.12 -3.33 11.17
C THR A 8 7.18 -2.90 12.63
N ASN A 9 6.03 -2.83 13.31
CA ASN A 9 5.89 -2.51 14.74
C ASN A 9 6.57 -1.21 15.18
N ASN A 10 6.58 -0.22 14.30
CA ASN A 10 7.20 1.07 14.60
C ASN A 10 6.32 1.93 15.51
N THR A 11 6.99 2.74 16.33
CA THR A 11 6.40 3.84 17.11
C THR A 11 7.10 5.15 16.76
N GLY A 12 6.49 6.30 17.07
CA GLY A 12 7.04 7.62 16.73
C GLY A 12 6.70 8.07 15.31
N SER A 13 7.68 8.58 14.56
CA SER A 13 7.46 9.04 13.18
C SER A 13 8.56 8.59 12.23
N ILE A 14 8.17 8.17 11.04
CA ILE A 14 9.06 7.77 9.94
C ILE A 14 8.63 8.53 8.69
N THR A 15 9.57 9.10 7.96
CA THR A 15 9.29 9.77 6.70
C THR A 15 10.30 9.38 5.63
N ILE A 16 9.79 8.93 4.48
CA ILE A 16 10.56 8.68 3.27
C ILE A 16 10.28 9.85 2.32
N LEU A 17 11.23 10.78 2.21
CA LEU A 17 11.00 12.11 1.60
C LEU A 17 10.96 12.13 0.07
N GLY A 18 11.36 11.07 -0.62
CA GLY A 18 11.36 11.02 -2.07
C GLY A 18 12.15 9.83 -2.62
N GLY A 19 12.38 9.85 -3.94
CA GLY A 19 12.98 8.75 -4.68
C GLY A 19 11.93 7.79 -5.24
N THR A 20 12.39 6.61 -5.67
CA THR A 20 11.53 5.54 -6.19
C THR A 20 11.82 4.25 -5.44
N ILE A 21 10.77 3.60 -4.97
CA ILE A 21 10.80 2.23 -4.46
C ILE A 21 10.33 1.34 -5.61
N THR A 22 11.23 0.47 -6.09
CA THR A 22 10.96 -0.42 -7.22
C THR A 22 10.79 -1.84 -6.72
N ASN A 23 9.58 -2.39 -6.88
CA ASN A 23 9.26 -3.77 -6.56
C ASN A 23 9.21 -4.62 -7.82
N SER A 24 10.02 -5.67 -7.86
CA SER A 24 10.01 -6.65 -8.95
C SER A 24 10.11 -8.05 -8.35
N GLY A 25 9.28 -8.98 -8.85
CA GLY A 25 9.23 -10.35 -8.34
C GLY A 25 7.86 -10.73 -7.80
N THR A 26 7.80 -11.44 -6.68
CA THR A 26 6.54 -11.98 -6.11
C THR A 26 6.23 -11.43 -4.71
N GLY A 27 6.98 -10.43 -4.27
CA GLY A 27 6.88 -9.84 -2.93
C GLY A 27 6.19 -8.49 -2.93
N ASP A 28 6.16 -7.88 -1.75
CA ASP A 28 5.53 -6.58 -1.52
C ASP A 28 6.54 -5.44 -1.62
N GLY A 29 6.16 -4.30 -2.18
CA GLY A 29 7.05 -3.16 -2.35
C GLY A 29 7.26 -2.42 -1.03
N VAL A 30 6.20 -1.77 -0.55
CA VAL A 30 6.18 -1.14 0.78
C VAL A 30 5.21 -1.89 1.67
N VAL A 31 5.72 -2.45 2.77
CA VAL A 31 4.90 -3.06 3.82
C VAL A 31 4.93 -2.16 5.05
N VAL A 32 3.76 -1.74 5.50
CA VAL A 32 3.57 -1.16 6.83
C VAL A 32 2.76 -2.15 7.65
N SER A 33 3.34 -2.65 8.74
CA SER A 33 2.66 -3.63 9.59
C SER A 33 2.76 -3.33 11.07
N GLY A 34 1.63 -3.41 11.78
CA GLY A 34 1.59 -3.20 13.23
C GLY A 34 1.90 -1.77 13.66
N GLY A 35 2.10 -1.59 14.97
CA GLY A 35 2.59 -0.34 15.55
C GLY A 35 1.61 0.84 15.53
N SER A 36 2.13 1.99 15.95
CA SER A 36 1.37 3.23 16.15
C SER A 36 2.08 4.48 15.62
N ALA A 37 3.09 4.30 14.76
CA ALA A 37 3.84 5.40 14.19
C ALA A 37 3.03 6.23 13.17
N THR A 38 3.41 7.50 13.02
CA THR A 38 3.05 8.31 11.86
C THR A 38 4.08 8.07 10.75
N ILE A 39 3.64 7.42 9.68
CA ILE A 39 4.46 7.02 8.53
C ILE A 39 4.07 7.84 7.31
N GLY A 40 5.02 8.58 6.74
CA GLY A 40 4.86 9.29 5.48
C GLY A 40 5.78 8.72 4.39
N VAL A 41 5.22 8.35 3.24
CA VAL A 41 5.96 7.85 2.07
C VAL A 41 5.69 8.78 0.89
N ALA A 42 6.63 9.69 0.64
CA ALA A 42 6.63 10.60 -0.50
C ALA A 42 7.40 10.04 -1.71
N ALA A 43 8.12 8.92 -1.54
CA ALA A 43 8.71 8.19 -2.64
C ALA A 43 7.63 7.63 -3.58
N ASN A 44 7.91 7.61 -4.88
CA ASN A 44 7.07 6.90 -5.84
C ASN A 44 7.24 5.40 -5.64
N VAL A 45 6.14 4.65 -5.66
CA VAL A 45 6.16 3.19 -5.63
C VAL A 45 5.85 2.68 -7.02
N SER A 46 6.79 1.95 -7.60
CA SER A 46 6.67 1.35 -8.93
C SER A 46 6.85 -0.16 -8.83
N SER A 47 5.76 -0.89 -9.06
CA SER A 47 5.74 -2.33 -8.96
C SER A 47 5.51 -2.99 -10.32
N SER A 48 6.31 -3.99 -10.62
CA SER A 48 6.05 -4.98 -11.66
C SER A 48 5.86 -6.37 -11.06
N ALA A 49 5.56 -6.46 -9.77
CA ALA A 49 5.41 -7.73 -9.08
C ALA A 49 4.21 -8.53 -9.58
N THR A 50 4.33 -9.85 -9.58
CA THR A 50 3.23 -10.77 -9.85
C THR A 50 2.50 -11.13 -8.57
N ALA A 51 1.24 -11.53 -8.68
CA ALA A 51 0.49 -12.11 -7.57
C ALA A 51 1.31 -13.23 -6.88
N PRO A 52 1.32 -13.31 -5.54
CA PRO A 52 0.46 -12.58 -4.60
C PRO A 52 1.02 -11.24 -4.09
N GLY A 53 2.08 -10.68 -4.69
CA GLY A 53 2.69 -9.44 -4.19
C GLY A 53 1.84 -8.20 -4.42
N ALA A 54 2.06 -7.15 -3.63
CA ALA A 54 1.44 -5.84 -3.80
C ALA A 54 2.48 -4.71 -3.93
N ALA A 55 2.14 -3.61 -4.61
CA ALA A 55 3.01 -2.42 -4.62
C ALA A 55 3.08 -1.80 -3.21
N VAL A 56 1.93 -1.69 -2.55
CA VAL A 56 1.80 -1.25 -1.17
C VAL A 56 0.96 -2.25 -0.39
N LYS A 57 1.42 -2.61 0.82
CA LYS A 57 0.67 -3.43 1.76
C LYS A 57 0.60 -2.76 3.12
N VAL A 58 -0.59 -2.69 3.69
CA VAL A 58 -0.79 -2.13 5.03
C VAL A 58 -1.64 -3.07 5.88
N ASP A 59 -1.07 -3.53 6.98
CA ASP A 59 -1.71 -4.50 7.87
C ASP A 59 -1.56 -4.11 9.36
N GLY A 60 -2.59 -4.37 10.15
CA GLY A 60 -2.47 -4.43 11.61
C GLY A 60 -2.07 -3.15 12.32
N THR A 61 -2.15 -1.97 11.69
CA THR A 61 -1.85 -0.70 12.37
C THR A 61 -2.80 -0.53 13.57
N THR A 62 -2.24 -0.35 14.77
CA THR A 62 -3.03 -0.23 16.01
C THR A 62 -3.32 1.23 16.38
N GLY A 63 -2.63 2.17 15.73
CA GLY A 63 -2.76 3.61 15.88
C GLY A 63 -1.84 4.33 14.89
N GLY A 64 -1.60 5.63 15.08
CA GLY A 64 -0.77 6.41 14.15
C GLY A 64 -1.47 6.64 12.81
N SER A 65 -0.73 6.95 11.76
CA SER A 65 -1.29 7.11 10.41
C SER A 65 -0.26 6.74 9.36
N VAL A 66 -0.72 6.22 8.23
CA VAL A 66 0.12 5.89 7.08
C VAL A 66 -0.33 6.75 5.90
N THR A 67 0.58 7.52 5.33
CA THR A 67 0.29 8.40 4.19
C THR A 67 1.24 8.12 3.06
N PHE A 68 0.70 7.76 1.91
CA PHE A 68 1.41 7.68 0.63
C PHE A 68 1.10 8.94 -0.19
N SER A 69 2.10 9.80 -0.36
CA SER A 69 1.99 11.04 -1.13
C SER A 69 2.76 11.01 -2.46
N GLY A 70 3.61 10.01 -2.66
CA GLY A 70 4.14 9.68 -3.99
C GLY A 70 3.10 8.99 -4.87
N THR A 71 3.43 8.80 -6.15
CA THR A 71 2.59 7.96 -7.02
C THR A 71 2.72 6.49 -6.63
N VAL A 72 1.66 5.71 -6.83
CA VAL A 72 1.71 4.24 -6.70
C VAL A 72 1.28 3.65 -8.03
N THR A 73 2.13 2.78 -8.59
CA THR A 73 1.88 2.13 -9.88
C THR A 73 2.15 0.64 -9.80
N SER A 74 1.30 -0.16 -10.44
CA SER A 74 1.48 -1.61 -10.62
C SER A 74 1.25 -1.98 -12.08
N THR A 75 2.29 -2.50 -12.73
CA THR A 75 2.23 -3.02 -14.11
C THR A 75 2.28 -4.54 -14.18
N GLY A 76 2.41 -5.22 -13.03
CA GLY A 76 2.37 -6.67 -12.93
C GLY A 76 0.96 -7.18 -12.55
N THR A 77 0.86 -8.48 -12.27
CA THR A 77 -0.40 -9.10 -11.84
C THR A 77 -0.65 -8.96 -10.33
N GLY A 78 0.31 -8.44 -9.58
CA GLY A 78 0.16 -8.12 -8.16
C GLY A 78 -0.66 -6.85 -7.93
N ASP A 79 -1.23 -6.73 -6.73
CA ASP A 79 -2.14 -5.64 -6.40
C ASP A 79 -1.42 -4.29 -6.33
N LEU A 80 -2.14 -3.23 -6.67
CA LEU A 80 -1.71 -1.86 -6.51
C LEU A 80 -1.55 -1.49 -5.04
N PHE A 81 -2.54 -1.85 -4.24
CA PHE A 81 -2.43 -1.86 -2.80
C PHE A 81 -3.28 -2.99 -2.22
N ASP A 82 -2.83 -3.50 -1.08
CA ASP A 82 -3.52 -4.51 -0.29
C ASP A 82 -3.58 -4.04 1.17
N VAL A 83 -4.81 -3.81 1.67
CA VAL A 83 -5.05 -3.32 3.02
C VAL A 83 -5.80 -4.36 3.84
N GLY A 84 -5.18 -4.80 4.93
CA GLY A 84 -5.80 -5.65 5.94
C GLY A 84 -6.07 -7.08 5.51
N SER A 85 -5.32 -7.61 4.53
CA SER A 85 -5.45 -9.01 4.11
C SER A 85 -4.84 -10.00 5.09
N THR A 86 -3.83 -9.59 5.88
CA THR A 86 -3.18 -10.48 6.85
C THR A 86 -3.58 -10.18 8.28
N LEU A 87 -3.66 -8.90 8.63
CA LEU A 87 -4.13 -8.47 9.95
C LEU A 87 -4.92 -7.17 9.79
N THR A 88 -6.14 -7.14 10.32
CA THR A 88 -7.00 -5.96 10.23
C THR A 88 -6.37 -4.73 10.89
N PRO A 89 -6.16 -3.62 10.15
CA PRO A 89 -5.86 -2.33 10.74
C PRO A 89 -6.96 -1.94 11.73
N ALA A 90 -6.59 -1.59 12.96
CA ALA A 90 -7.53 -1.31 14.04
C ALA A 90 -7.58 0.18 14.44
N GLY A 91 -6.60 0.98 14.00
CA GLY A 91 -6.56 2.41 14.26
C GLY A 91 -5.75 3.18 13.23
N GLY A 92 -6.00 4.49 13.19
CA GLY A 92 -5.29 5.42 12.32
C GLY A 92 -5.93 5.65 10.96
N ALA A 93 -5.35 6.56 10.18
CA ALA A 93 -5.73 6.78 8.80
C ALA A 93 -4.70 6.15 7.85
N ILE A 94 -5.16 5.39 6.87
CA ILE A 94 -4.38 4.92 5.73
C ILE A 94 -4.79 5.80 4.56
N SER A 95 -3.87 6.62 4.07
CA SER A 95 -4.17 7.67 3.10
C SER A 95 -3.32 7.54 1.85
N PHE A 96 -3.95 7.55 0.68
CA PHE A 96 -3.30 7.67 -0.62
C PHE A 96 -3.67 9.02 -1.22
N ILE A 97 -2.76 9.98 -1.10
CA ILE A 97 -2.98 11.39 -1.43
C ILE A 97 -2.07 11.91 -2.55
N GLY A 98 -1.24 11.02 -3.12
CA GLY A 98 -0.38 11.36 -4.24
C GLY A 98 -1.15 11.70 -5.51
N SER A 99 -0.43 12.01 -6.58
CA SER A 99 -1.06 12.45 -7.83
C SER A 99 -1.68 11.31 -8.64
N THR A 100 -1.35 10.04 -8.37
CA THR A 100 -1.80 8.90 -9.18
C THR A 100 -1.74 7.56 -8.44
N LEU A 101 -2.79 6.77 -8.60
CA LEU A 101 -2.83 5.33 -8.33
C LEU A 101 -3.18 4.61 -9.65
N SER A 102 -2.28 3.77 -10.18
CA SER A 102 -2.51 3.09 -11.46
C SER A 102 -2.14 1.61 -11.45
N ALA A 103 -3.10 0.75 -11.80
CA ALA A 103 -2.87 -0.68 -12.08
C ALA A 103 -3.19 -1.00 -13.54
N THR A 104 -2.26 -1.66 -14.24
CA THR A 104 -2.42 -1.99 -15.67
C THR A 104 -2.10 -3.44 -16.04
N GLY A 105 -1.51 -4.21 -15.12
CA GLY A 105 -0.96 -5.54 -15.38
C GLY A 105 -1.82 -6.73 -14.96
N GLY A 106 -3.04 -6.51 -14.46
CA GLY A 106 -3.96 -7.58 -14.04
C GLY A 106 -4.36 -7.58 -12.58
N GLY A 107 -3.56 -6.95 -11.71
CA GLY A 107 -3.87 -6.81 -10.28
C GLY A 107 -4.97 -5.78 -9.99
N GLY A 108 -5.42 -5.76 -8.74
CA GLY A 108 -6.48 -4.86 -8.26
C GLY A 108 -6.02 -3.87 -7.20
N ALA A 109 -6.98 -3.27 -6.53
CA ALA A 109 -6.83 -2.45 -5.34
C ALA A 109 -7.76 -3.05 -4.29
N LEU A 110 -7.18 -3.56 -3.20
CA LEU A 110 -7.90 -4.41 -2.25
C LEU A 110 -7.92 -3.79 -0.85
N VAL A 111 -9.12 -3.76 -0.26
CA VAL A 111 -9.33 -3.44 1.15
C VAL A 111 -10.09 -4.59 1.80
N SER A 112 -9.34 -5.57 2.28
CA SER A 112 -9.90 -6.79 2.86
C SER A 112 -10.61 -6.54 4.19
N SER A 113 -10.08 -5.64 5.03
CA SER A 113 -10.70 -5.27 6.29
C SER A 113 -10.20 -3.93 6.84
N LEU A 114 -11.08 -3.24 7.57
CA LEU A 114 -10.77 -2.13 8.46
C LEU A 114 -11.59 -2.32 9.74
N GLY A 115 -10.95 -2.18 10.89
CA GLY A 115 -11.58 -2.37 12.19
C GLY A 115 -11.38 -1.17 13.12
N GLY A 116 -12.13 -1.16 14.23
CA GLY A 116 -11.98 -0.13 15.26
C GLY A 116 -12.18 1.28 14.71
N THR A 117 -11.14 2.11 14.82
CA THR A 117 -11.13 3.49 14.33
C THR A 117 -10.29 3.66 13.06
N ALA A 118 -9.85 2.57 12.43
CA ALA A 118 -9.11 2.64 11.19
C ALA A 118 -9.97 3.23 10.07
N THR A 119 -9.37 4.13 9.29
CA THR A 119 -10.01 4.75 8.13
C THR A 119 -9.13 4.63 6.90
N LEU A 120 -9.77 4.53 5.74
CA LEU A 120 -9.10 4.62 4.45
C LEU A 120 -9.51 5.92 3.75
N ASN A 121 -8.53 6.68 3.28
CA ASN A 121 -8.72 7.90 2.54
C ASN A 121 -7.98 7.85 1.20
N VAL A 122 -8.70 7.60 0.11
CA VAL A 122 -8.15 7.59 -1.24
C VAL A 122 -8.59 8.85 -1.97
N THR A 123 -7.70 9.85 -2.04
CA THR A 123 -7.96 11.10 -2.78
C THR A 123 -7.15 11.19 -4.07
N ALA A 124 -6.10 10.39 -4.20
CA ALA A 124 -5.37 10.20 -5.43
C ALA A 124 -6.29 9.62 -6.53
N PRO A 125 -6.26 10.12 -7.77
CA PRO A 125 -6.98 9.52 -8.88
C PRO A 125 -6.61 8.04 -9.06
N LEU A 126 -7.61 7.16 -9.05
CA LEU A 126 -7.45 5.73 -9.21
C LEU A 126 -7.84 5.29 -10.62
N SER A 127 -6.93 4.61 -11.32
CA SER A 127 -7.19 3.97 -12.61
C SER A 127 -6.75 2.51 -12.56
N ILE A 128 -7.67 1.60 -12.86
CA ILE A 128 -7.40 0.17 -12.93
C ILE A 128 -7.85 -0.30 -14.29
N THR A 129 -6.93 -0.89 -15.04
CA THR A 129 -7.15 -1.41 -16.39
C THR A 129 -6.65 -2.84 -16.46
N ASN A 130 -7.30 -3.64 -17.32
CA ASN A 130 -6.97 -5.04 -17.54
C ASN A 130 -7.01 -5.93 -16.28
N ALA A 131 -7.77 -5.55 -15.24
CA ALA A 131 -7.92 -6.37 -14.04
C ALA A 131 -8.42 -7.78 -14.39
N THR A 132 -7.77 -8.82 -13.87
CA THR A 132 -8.16 -10.21 -14.09
C THR A 132 -9.21 -10.71 -13.09
N GLY A 133 -9.54 -9.89 -12.09
CA GLY A 133 -10.56 -10.15 -11.07
C GLY A 133 -11.37 -8.89 -10.74
N THR A 134 -11.79 -8.75 -9.49
CA THR A 134 -12.40 -7.51 -9.00
C THR A 134 -11.34 -6.41 -8.95
N GLY A 135 -11.36 -5.50 -9.92
CA GLY A 135 -10.35 -4.45 -10.02
C GLY A 135 -10.25 -3.59 -8.75
N LEU A 136 -11.39 -3.25 -8.15
CA LEU A 136 -11.48 -2.61 -6.84
C LEU A 136 -12.43 -3.44 -5.97
N SER A 137 -12.00 -3.80 -4.76
CA SER A 137 -12.75 -4.65 -3.82
C SER A 137 -12.60 -4.19 -2.37
#